data_AF-A0A819XW34-F1
#
_entry.id   AF-A0A819XW34-F1
#
_cell.length_a   1.000
_cell.length_b   1.000
_cell.length_c   1.000
_cell.angle_alpha   90.00
_cell.angle_beta   90.00
_cell.angle_gamma   90.00
#
_symmetry.space_group_name_H-M   'P 1'
#
loop_
_entity.id
_entity.type
_entity.pdbx_description
1 polymer ?
#
loop_
_entity_poly.entity_id
_entity_poly.type
_entity_poly.pdbx_seq_one_letter_code
_entity_poly.pdbx_strand_id
1 'polypeptide(L)'
;IVFFIGGYVFFVRQLSENYGVRNQIVILSFAVTFALSCMMFELIIFEILAVLELTSRYLHWLVGLYSMLFLLVFLIPFYIAYLLLNTIKIVRDFRLVLFFTLIAWCFYLYTFWKLGNPFPISNRHEFFSIEQCVSRVGIIGVTAMAILSGFGGMQKKKKKSLLKFMTTMKIV
;
A
#
# COMPACT_ATOMS: atom_id res chain seq x y z
N ILE A 1 -10.21 9.48 -18.37
CA ILE A 1 -11.41 9.71 -17.52
C ILE A 1 -12.44 8.59 -17.70
N VAL A 2 -13.01 8.34 -18.89
CA VAL A 2 -14.05 7.30 -19.08
C VAL A 2 -13.51 5.87 -18.85
N PHE A 3 -12.33 5.57 -19.39
CA PHE A 3 -11.64 4.28 -19.16
C PHE A 3 -11.36 4.01 -17.68
N PHE A 4 -11.17 5.09 -16.93
CA PHE A 4 -10.77 5.09 -15.54
C PHE A 4 -11.95 4.94 -14.58
N ILE A 5 -13.05 5.68 -14.84
CA ILE A 5 -14.32 5.49 -14.14
C ILE A 5 -14.84 4.08 -14.39
N GLY A 6 -14.70 3.58 -15.62
CA GLY A 6 -14.97 2.19 -15.98
C GLY A 6 -14.13 1.22 -15.15
N GLY A 7 -12.81 1.43 -15.08
CA GLY A 7 -11.89 0.60 -14.29
C GLY A 7 -12.19 0.60 -12.79
N TYR A 8 -12.43 1.78 -12.19
CA TYR A 8 -12.79 1.93 -10.78
C TYR A 8 -14.13 1.25 -10.45
N VAL A 9 -15.18 1.53 -11.22
CA VAL A 9 -16.52 0.95 -11.00
C VAL A 9 -16.50 -0.56 -11.24
N PHE A 10 -15.78 -1.05 -12.26
CA PHE A 10 -15.61 -2.47 -12.52
C PHE A 10 -14.88 -3.17 -11.38
N PHE A 11 -13.76 -2.61 -10.90
CA PHE A 11 -13.01 -3.21 -9.79
C PHE A 11 -13.82 -3.24 -8.49
N VAL A 12 -14.51 -2.14 -8.15
CA VAL A 12 -15.32 -2.06 -6.92
C VAL A 12 -16.48 -3.06 -6.95
N ARG A 13 -17.16 -3.22 -8.09
CA ARG A 13 -18.26 -4.19 -8.23
C ARG A 13 -17.74 -5.63 -8.22
N GLN A 14 -16.70 -5.95 -9.00
CA GLN A 14 -16.16 -7.30 -9.12
C GLN A 14 -15.54 -7.81 -7.80
N LEU A 15 -14.92 -6.94 -6.99
CA LEU A 15 -14.36 -7.31 -5.69
C LEU A 15 -15.41 -7.40 -4.59
N SER A 16 -16.43 -6.52 -4.59
CA SER A 16 -17.49 -6.57 -3.57
C SER A 16 -18.35 -7.82 -3.70
N GLU A 17 -18.52 -8.33 -4.92
CA GLU A 17 -19.35 -9.50 -5.21
C GLU A 17 -18.64 -10.82 -4.87
N ASN A 18 -17.32 -10.90 -5.02
CA ASN A 18 -16.54 -12.11 -4.76
C ASN A 18 -16.09 -12.31 -3.29
N TYR A 19 -16.07 -11.26 -2.48
CA TYR A 19 -15.53 -11.30 -1.10
C TYR A 19 -16.59 -11.17 0.00
N GLY A 20 -17.76 -11.77 -0.23
CA GLY A 20 -18.87 -11.85 0.73
C GLY A 20 -18.39 -12.03 2.18
N VAL A 21 -18.50 -10.94 2.95
CA VAL A 21 -18.27 -10.82 4.41
C VAL A 21 -16.80 -10.89 4.90
N ARG A 22 -16.22 -9.72 5.24
CA ARG A 22 -15.88 -9.35 6.65
C ARG A 22 -15.21 -7.96 6.79
N ASN A 23 -14.55 -7.39 5.77
CA ASN A 23 -13.93 -6.06 5.88
C ASN A 23 -13.95 -5.25 4.56
N GLN A 24 -15.01 -4.45 4.34
CA GLN A 24 -15.16 -3.62 3.13
C GLN A 24 -14.07 -2.55 2.99
N ILE A 25 -13.48 -2.11 4.10
CA ILE A 25 -12.48 -1.03 4.13
C ILE A 25 -11.17 -1.42 3.41
N VAL A 26 -10.74 -2.69 3.47
CA VAL A 26 -9.50 -3.15 2.77
C VAL A 26 -9.68 -3.12 1.27
N ILE A 27 -10.86 -3.58 0.85
CA ILE A 27 -11.21 -3.70 -0.55
C ILE A 27 -11.34 -2.31 -1.14
N LEU A 28 -11.97 -1.40 -0.39
CA LEU A 28 -12.06 0.01 -0.73
C LEU A 28 -10.67 0.66 -0.82
N SER A 29 -9.81 0.47 0.18
CA SER A 29 -8.46 1.07 0.15
C SER A 29 -7.63 0.55 -1.01
N PHE A 30 -7.68 -0.75 -1.30
CA PHE A 30 -7.01 -1.34 -2.46
C PHE A 30 -7.55 -0.78 -3.78
N ALA A 31 -8.86 -0.71 -3.95
CA ALA A 31 -9.48 -0.17 -5.16
C ALA A 31 -9.13 1.32 -5.35
N VAL A 32 -9.10 2.10 -4.28
CA VAL A 32 -8.72 3.53 -4.31
C VAL A 32 -7.23 3.67 -4.67
N THR A 33 -6.32 2.88 -4.09
CA THR A 33 -4.90 2.92 -4.45
C THR A 33 -4.67 2.50 -5.91
N PHE A 34 -5.38 1.47 -6.37
CA PHE A 34 -5.30 1.02 -7.77
C PHE A 34 -5.80 2.09 -8.73
N ALA A 35 -6.96 2.68 -8.44
CA ALA A 35 -7.47 3.80 -9.20
C ALA A 35 -6.42 4.92 -9.21
N LEU A 36 -5.98 5.40 -8.06
CA LEU A 36 -5.03 6.50 -8.00
C LEU A 36 -3.72 6.23 -8.79
N SER A 37 -3.30 4.96 -8.89
CA SER A 37 -2.18 4.53 -9.76
C SER A 37 -2.49 4.67 -11.24
N CYS A 38 -3.66 4.22 -11.68
CA CYS A 38 -4.10 4.39 -13.06
C CYS A 38 -4.26 5.89 -13.42
N MET A 39 -4.60 6.77 -12.46
CA MET A 39 -4.77 8.21 -12.67
C MET A 39 -3.42 8.87 -12.95
N MET A 40 -2.39 8.49 -12.19
CA MET A 40 -1.01 8.91 -12.44
C MET A 40 -0.49 8.43 -13.79
N PHE A 41 -0.79 7.19 -14.16
CA PHE A 41 -0.36 6.65 -15.45
C PHE A 41 -1.03 7.35 -16.64
N GLU A 42 -2.32 7.66 -16.53
CA GLU A 42 -3.05 8.43 -17.55
C GLU A 42 -2.47 9.84 -17.70
N LEU A 43 -2.10 10.50 -16.59
CA LEU A 43 -1.43 11.80 -16.60
C LEU A 43 -0.09 11.77 -17.34
N ILE A 44 0.73 10.72 -17.13
CA ILE A 44 2.01 10.55 -17.84
C ILE A 44 1.77 10.37 -19.34
N ILE A 45 0.75 9.62 -19.75
CA ILE A 45 0.43 9.45 -21.19
C ILE A 45 -0.01 10.78 -21.80
N PHE A 46 -0.87 11.55 -21.12
CA PHE A 46 -1.30 12.86 -21.60
C PHE A 46 -0.17 13.89 -21.61
N GLU A 47 0.84 13.71 -20.76
CA GLU A 47 2.06 14.51 -20.79
C GLU A 47 2.84 14.26 -22.07
N ILE A 48 3.09 12.99 -22.41
CA ILE A 48 3.81 12.56 -23.62
C ILE A 48 3.08 13.00 -24.90
N LEU A 49 1.74 12.92 -24.91
CA LEU A 49 0.94 13.33 -26.06
C LEU A 49 0.79 14.86 -26.21
N ALA A 50 1.35 15.64 -25.27
CA ALA A 50 1.31 17.10 -25.26
C ALA A 50 -0.10 17.73 -25.29
N VAL A 51 -1.15 17.01 -24.90
CA VAL A 51 -2.56 17.44 -25.03
C VAL A 51 -3.00 18.42 -23.93
N LEU A 52 -2.39 18.39 -22.75
CA LEU A 52 -2.89 19.11 -21.56
C LEU A 52 -2.08 20.39 -21.25
N GLU A 53 -2.62 21.37 -20.54
CA GLU A 53 -1.85 22.58 -20.17
C GLU A 53 -0.87 22.31 -19.00
N LEU A 54 0.36 22.86 -19.05
CA LEU A 54 1.43 22.62 -18.05
C LEU A 54 0.99 22.88 -16.59
N THR A 55 0.27 23.97 -16.33
CA THR A 55 -0.16 24.37 -14.99
C THR A 55 -1.19 23.39 -14.41
N SER A 56 -2.12 22.93 -15.25
CA SER A 56 -3.14 21.94 -14.85
C SER A 56 -2.52 20.56 -14.58
N ARG A 57 -1.52 20.15 -15.38
CA ARG A 57 -0.79 18.88 -15.18
C ARG A 57 -0.10 18.84 -13.80
N TYR A 58 0.62 19.91 -13.45
CA TYR A 58 1.37 19.96 -12.19
C TYR A 58 0.45 19.83 -10.98
N LEU A 59 -0.71 20.49 -11.00
CA LEU A 59 -1.71 20.37 -9.92
C LEU A 59 -2.25 18.94 -9.79
N HIS A 60 -2.62 18.31 -10.91
CA HIS A 60 -3.13 16.92 -10.89
C HIS A 60 -2.06 15.93 -10.41
N TRP A 61 -0.81 16.13 -10.83
CA TRP A 61 0.32 15.32 -10.39
C TRP A 61 0.58 15.47 -8.88
N LEU A 62 0.59 16.71 -8.37
CA LEU A 62 0.79 16.99 -6.95
C LEU A 62 -0.34 16.41 -6.10
N VAL A 63 -1.60 16.62 -6.50
CA VAL A 63 -2.77 16.12 -5.77
C VAL A 63 -2.77 14.60 -5.71
N GLY A 64 -2.51 13.92 -6.83
CA GLY A 64 -2.53 12.47 -6.82
C GLY A 64 -1.31 11.86 -6.13
N LEU A 65 -0.11 12.46 -6.23
CA LEU A 65 1.05 12.04 -5.42
C LEU A 65 0.78 12.20 -3.93
N TYR A 66 0.22 13.35 -3.53
CA TYR A 66 -0.12 13.61 -2.14
C TYR A 66 -1.17 12.62 -1.61
N SER A 67 -2.21 12.36 -2.41
CA SER A 67 -3.26 11.40 -2.07
C SER A 67 -2.72 9.96 -1.95
N MET A 68 -1.82 9.54 -2.86
CA MET A 68 -1.19 8.22 -2.82
C MET A 68 -0.36 8.03 -1.57
N LEU A 69 0.46 9.03 -1.28
CA LEU A 69 1.39 9.00 -0.18
C LEU A 69 0.62 9.02 1.15
N PHE A 70 -0.45 9.79 1.24
CA PHE A 70 -1.33 9.78 2.40
C PHE A 70 -1.99 8.42 2.63
N LEU A 71 -2.57 7.81 1.58
CA LEU A 71 -3.16 6.48 1.63
C LEU A 71 -2.15 5.42 2.11
N LEU A 72 -0.95 5.45 1.54
CA LEU A 72 0.08 4.45 1.77
C LEU A 72 0.73 4.57 3.15
N VAL A 73 0.98 5.79 3.63
CA VAL A 73 1.71 6.04 4.90
C VAL A 73 0.76 6.08 6.11
N PHE A 74 -0.45 6.62 5.97
CA PHE A 74 -1.36 6.77 7.10
C PHE A 74 -2.44 5.70 7.13
N LEU A 75 -3.18 5.53 6.02
CA LEU A 75 -4.38 4.68 6.02
C LEU A 75 -4.04 3.19 6.11
N ILE A 76 -3.05 2.73 5.34
CA ILE A 76 -2.67 1.30 5.31
C ILE A 76 -2.11 0.82 6.66
N PRO A 77 -1.15 1.51 7.30
CA PRO A 77 -0.60 1.06 8.59
C PRO A 77 -1.62 1.11 9.72
N PHE A 78 -2.50 2.12 9.73
CA PHE A 78 -3.61 2.20 10.68
C PHE A 78 -4.52 0.97 10.56
N TYR A 79 -4.83 0.60 9.32
CA TYR A 79 -5.72 -0.50 9.04
C TYR A 79 -5.09 -1.88 9.38
N ILE A 80 -3.81 -2.08 9.08
CA ILE A 80 -3.08 -3.29 9.48
C ILE A 80 -3.03 -3.41 11.00
N ALA A 81 -2.77 -2.31 11.72
CA ALA A 81 -2.78 -2.31 13.19
C ALA A 81 -4.16 -2.67 13.76
N TYR A 82 -5.23 -2.10 13.21
CA TYR A 82 -6.60 -2.43 13.59
C TYR A 82 -6.92 -3.91 13.35
N LEU A 83 -6.53 -4.46 12.20
CA LEU A 83 -6.72 -5.87 11.88
C LEU A 83 -5.96 -6.81 12.82
N LEU A 84 -4.70 -6.51 13.11
CA LEU A 84 -3.88 -7.31 14.01
C LEU A 84 -4.50 -7.36 15.41
N LEU A 85 -4.95 -6.23 15.93
CA LEU A 85 -5.58 -6.16 17.25
C LEU A 85 -6.95 -6.83 17.28
N ASN A 86 -7.76 -6.69 16.22
CA ASN A 86 -9.05 -7.39 16.13
C ASN A 86 -8.89 -8.92 15.99
N THR A 87 -7.77 -9.38 15.42
CA THR A 87 -7.45 -10.82 15.32
C THR A 87 -7.10 -11.41 16.69
N ILE A 88 -6.41 -10.64 17.53
CA ILE A 88 -6.06 -11.03 18.88
C ILE A 88 -7.29 -10.82 19.77
N LYS A 89 -8.10 -11.87 19.97
CA LYS A 89 -9.31 -11.87 20.83
C LYS A 89 -9.06 -11.52 22.31
N ILE A 90 -7.88 -11.02 22.68
CA ILE A 90 -7.44 -10.76 24.05
C ILE A 90 -8.14 -9.53 24.66
N VAL A 91 -8.64 -8.60 23.84
CA VAL A 91 -9.35 -7.39 24.30
C VAL A 91 -10.74 -7.36 23.68
N ARG A 92 -11.78 -7.59 24.50
CA ARG A 92 -13.18 -7.58 24.03
C ARG A 92 -13.75 -6.16 23.91
N ASP A 93 -13.08 -5.17 24.52
CA ASP A 93 -13.52 -3.78 24.53
C ASP A 93 -13.00 -2.98 23.32
N PHE A 94 -13.94 -2.51 22.49
CA PHE A 94 -13.66 -1.70 21.31
C PHE A 94 -12.81 -0.45 21.59
N ARG A 95 -13.02 0.22 22.74
CA ARG A 95 -12.26 1.43 23.12
C ARG A 95 -10.78 1.15 23.37
N LEU A 96 -10.47 0.03 24.02
CA LEU A 96 -9.08 -0.37 24.29
C LEU A 96 -8.39 -0.81 23.00
N VAL A 97 -9.08 -1.54 22.13
CA VAL A 97 -8.56 -1.90 20.79
C VAL A 97 -8.20 -0.66 19.99
N LEU A 98 -9.06 0.37 19.99
CA LEU A 98 -8.81 1.61 19.28
C LEU A 98 -7.63 2.40 19.90
N PHE A 99 -7.54 2.45 21.23
CA PHE A 99 -6.43 3.11 21.92
C PHE A 99 -5.07 2.46 21.61
N PHE A 100 -5.00 1.12 21.70
CA PHE A 100 -3.80 0.38 21.32
C PHE A 100 -3.48 0.51 19.82
N THR A 101 -4.50 0.57 18.96
CA THR A 101 -4.32 0.81 17.51
C THR A 101 -3.69 2.18 17.28
N LEU A 102 -4.18 3.23 17.94
CA LEU A 102 -3.64 4.58 17.83
C LEU A 102 -2.22 4.68 18.37
N ILE A 103 -1.90 4.02 19.49
CA ILE A 103 -0.53 4.00 20.02
C ILE A 103 0.41 3.31 19.04
N ALA A 104 0.05 2.13 18.54
CA ALA A 104 0.86 1.39 17.56
C ALA A 104 1.05 2.20 16.27
N TRP A 105 0.01 2.89 15.82
CA TRP A 105 0.06 3.77 14.66
C TRP A 105 0.94 5.00 14.88
N CYS A 106 0.82 5.69 16.01
CA CYS A 106 1.71 6.80 16.38
C CYS A 106 3.17 6.34 16.48
N PHE A 107 3.42 5.17 17.05
CA PHE A 107 4.76 4.58 17.12
C PHE A 107 5.33 4.28 15.72
N TYR A 108 4.50 3.74 14.83
CA TYR A 108 4.86 3.54 13.43
C TYR A 108 5.23 4.88 12.75
N LEU A 109 4.40 5.91 12.90
CA LEU A 109 4.68 7.25 12.35
C LEU A 109 5.95 7.86 12.92
N TYR A 110 6.22 7.69 14.21
CA TYR A 110 7.45 8.15 14.84
C TYR A 110 8.67 7.44 14.26
N THR A 111 8.59 6.12 14.07
CA THR A 111 9.67 5.34 13.46
C THR A 111 9.88 5.75 12.00
N PHE A 112 8.79 5.97 11.25
CA PHE A 112 8.81 6.47 9.89
C PHE A 112 9.48 7.86 9.79
N TRP A 113 9.17 8.76 10.72
CA TRP A 113 9.83 10.07 10.82
C TRP A 113 11.33 9.94 11.08
N LYS A 114 11.70 9.08 12.03
CA LYS A 114 13.09 8.86 12.45
C LYS A 114 13.93 8.17 11.38
N LEU A 115 13.34 7.24 10.61
CA LEU A 115 14.01 6.50 9.54
C LEU A 115 14.50 7.37 8.38
N GLY A 116 14.01 8.60 8.26
CA GLY A 116 14.43 9.47 7.18
C GLY A 116 15.27 10.69 7.60
N ASN A 117 15.61 10.82 8.88
CA ASN A 117 16.70 11.71 9.30
C ASN A 117 18.12 11.35 8.77
N PRO A 118 18.46 10.12 8.33
CA PRO A 118 19.82 9.83 7.88
C PRO A 118 20.13 10.21 6.42
N PHE A 119 19.26 10.92 5.69
CA PHE A 119 19.54 11.36 4.32
C PHE A 119 19.92 12.85 4.26
N PRO A 120 21.21 13.20 4.25
CA PRO A 120 21.68 14.56 3.99
C PRO A 120 21.65 14.83 2.48
N ILE A 121 20.55 15.38 1.96
CA ILE A 121 20.54 15.96 0.60
C ILE A 121 20.04 17.40 0.69
N SER A 122 21.02 18.29 0.86
CA SER A 122 21.04 19.72 0.53
C SER A 122 20.04 20.67 1.23
N ASN A 123 20.52 21.27 2.33
CA ASN A 123 20.57 22.71 2.65
C ASN A 123 19.55 23.73 2.08
N ARG A 124 18.27 23.39 1.93
CA ARG A 124 17.19 24.38 1.93
C ARG A 124 16.05 23.92 2.82
N HIS A 125 15.64 24.81 3.71
CA HIS A 125 14.57 24.62 4.69
C HIS A 125 13.22 24.35 4.01
N GLU A 126 12.95 23.09 3.68
CA GLU A 126 11.61 22.56 3.55
C GLU A 126 11.56 21.25 4.34
N PHE A 127 11.25 21.35 5.63
CA PHE A 127 11.12 20.24 6.58
C PHE A 127 10.12 19.14 6.17
N PHE A 128 9.46 19.28 5.01
CA PHE A 128 8.40 18.42 4.50
C PHE A 128 8.43 18.27 2.96
N SER A 129 9.61 18.29 2.34
CA SER A 129 9.70 18.15 0.88
C SER A 129 9.25 16.75 0.43
N ILE A 130 8.20 16.68 -0.38
CA ILE A 130 7.47 15.46 -0.79
C ILE A 130 8.40 14.44 -1.45
N GLU A 131 9.39 14.91 -2.20
CA GLU A 131 10.44 14.11 -2.84
C GLU A 131 11.15 13.17 -1.85
N GLN A 132 11.48 13.69 -0.66
CA GLN A 132 12.14 12.89 0.38
C GLN A 132 11.20 11.84 0.96
N CYS A 133 9.92 12.16 1.09
CA CYS A 133 8.92 11.22 1.60
C CYS A 133 8.68 10.08 0.60
N VAL A 134 8.53 10.39 -0.69
CA VAL A 134 8.38 9.40 -1.77
C VAL A 134 9.59 8.46 -1.81
N SER A 135 10.81 8.99 -1.71
CA SER A 135 12.04 8.18 -1.68
C SER A 135 12.08 7.20 -0.50
N ARG A 136 11.71 7.65 0.71
CA ARG A 136 11.66 6.80 1.92
C ARG A 136 10.63 5.68 1.78
N VAL A 137 9.42 6.02 1.34
CA VAL A 137 8.34 5.05 1.12
C VAL A 137 8.73 4.04 0.03
N GLY A 138 9.43 4.50 -1.01
CA GLY A 138 9.99 3.66 -2.05
C GLY A 138 10.97 2.61 -1.52
N ILE A 139 11.95 3.02 -0.71
CA ILE A 139 12.94 2.09 -0.11
C ILE A 139 12.25 1.06 0.79
N ILE A 140 11.34 1.51 1.66
CA ILE A 140 10.59 0.62 2.56
C ILE A 140 9.74 -0.37 1.74
N GLY A 141 9.04 0.12 0.72
CA GLY A 141 8.20 -0.68 -0.16
C GLY A 141 9.00 -1.73 -0.93
N VAL A 142 10.11 -1.34 -1.57
CA VAL A 142 10.99 -2.26 -2.31
C VAL A 142 11.59 -3.31 -1.37
N THR A 143 12.02 -2.92 -0.18
CA THR A 143 12.54 -3.85 0.83
C THR A 143 11.47 -4.85 1.27
N ALA A 144 10.25 -4.38 1.53
CA ALA A 144 9.12 -5.25 1.87
C ALA A 144 8.77 -6.21 0.73
N MET A 145 8.76 -5.72 -0.53
CA MET A 145 8.55 -6.56 -1.72
C MET A 145 9.63 -7.63 -1.87
N ALA A 146 10.90 -7.28 -1.63
CA ALA A 146 12.02 -8.22 -1.68
C ALA A 146 11.87 -9.33 -0.62
N ILE A 147 11.55 -8.96 0.62
CA ILE A 147 11.34 -9.92 1.72
C ILE A 147 10.16 -10.85 1.41
N LEU A 148 9.01 -10.28 1.01
CA LEU A 148 7.80 -11.06 0.69
C LEU A 148 8.02 -12.00 -0.50
N SER A 149 8.73 -11.55 -1.54
CA SER A 149 9.13 -12.40 -2.67
C SER A 149 10.02 -13.56 -2.22
N GLY A 150 10.97 -13.29 -1.32
CA GLY A 150 11.80 -14.32 -0.68
C GLY A 150 10.99 -15.38 0.07
N PHE A 151 10.05 -14.95 0.94
CA PHE A 151 9.15 -15.87 1.66
C PHE A 151 8.22 -16.65 0.72
N GLY A 152 7.70 -16.02 -0.34
CA GLY A 152 6.87 -16.68 -1.35
C GLY A 152 7.62 -17.78 -2.11
N GLY A 153 8.89 -17.55 -2.43
CA GLY A 153 9.77 -18.55 -3.04
C GLY A 153 10.05 -19.74 -2.12
N MET A 154 10.23 -19.49 -0.81
CA MET A 154 10.45 -20.55 0.18
C MET A 154 9.23 -21.44 0.34
N GLN A 155 8.01 -20.88 0.38
CA GLN A 155 6.79 -21.70 0.50
C GLN A 155 6.56 -22.58 -0.74
N LYS A 156 6.79 -22.06 -1.95
CA LYS A 156 6.70 -22.86 -3.19
C LYS A 156 7.74 -23.97 -3.23
N LYS A 157 8.98 -23.71 -2.80
CA LYS A 157 10.04 -24.75 -2.70
C LYS A 157 9.69 -25.83 -1.65
N LYS A 158 9.17 -25.46 -0.48
CA LYS A 158 8.79 -26.41 0.57
C LYS A 158 7.65 -27.32 0.10
N LYS A 159 6.64 -26.76 -0.57
CA LYS A 159 5.51 -27.51 -1.14
C LYS A 159 5.96 -28.44 -2.28
N LYS A 160 6.87 -27.99 -3.15
CA LYS A 160 7.44 -28.80 -4.24
C LYS A 160 8.35 -29.93 -3.74
N SER A 161 9.12 -29.70 -2.66
CA SER A 161 9.95 -30.72 -2.00
C SER A 161 9.08 -31.80 -1.32
N LEU A 162 8.04 -31.40 -0.59
CA LEU A 162 7.08 -32.32 0.02
C LEU A 162 6.31 -33.13 -1.04
N LEU A 163 5.88 -32.52 -2.14
CA LEU A 163 5.23 -33.24 -3.23
C LEU A 163 6.16 -34.28 -3.86
N LYS A 164 7.44 -33.94 -4.08
CA LYS A 164 8.44 -34.87 -4.63
C LYS A 164 8.69 -36.05 -3.67
N PHE A 165 8.76 -35.78 -2.36
CA PHE A 165 8.91 -36.83 -1.34
C PHE A 165 7.68 -37.76 -1.29
N MET A 166 6.46 -37.21 -1.34
CA MET A 166 5.22 -37.99 -1.37
C MET A 166 5.06 -38.83 -2.65
N THR A 167 5.50 -38.31 -3.80
CA THR A 167 5.46 -39.08 -5.06
C THR A 167 6.51 -40.19 -5.09
N THR A 168 7.72 -39.95 -4.59
CA THR A 168 8.75 -41.00 -4.45
C THR A 168 8.33 -42.10 -3.47
N MET A 169 7.65 -41.75 -2.37
CA MET A 169 7.17 -42.71 -1.38
C MET A 169 5.90 -43.48 -1.81
N LYS A 170 5.21 -43.05 -2.87
CA LYS A 170 4.09 -43.79 -3.49
C LYS A 170 4.53 -44.76 -4.61
N ILE A 171 5.80 -44.68 -5.02
CA ILE A 171 6.39 -45.50 -6.09
C ILE A 171 7.25 -46.65 -5.50
N VAL A 172 7.39 -46.70 -4.17
CA VAL A 172 7.93 -47.84 -3.39
C VAL A 172 6.76 -48.53 -2.68
#